data_AF-A0A7R8NQB6-F1
#
_entry.id   AF-A0A7R8NQB6-F1
#
_cell.length_a   1.000
_cell.length_b   1.000
_cell.length_c   1.000
_cell.angle_alpha   90.00
_cell.angle_beta   90.00
_cell.angle_gamma   90.00
#
_symmetry.space_group_name_H-M   'P 1'
#
loop_
_entity.id
_entity.type
_entity.pdbx_description
1 polymer ?
#
loop_
_entity_poly.entity_id
_entity_poly.type
_entity_poly.pdbx_seq_one_letter_code
_entity_poly.pdbx_strand_id
1 'polypeptide(L)'
;MEAEARGLRDELEEEFPREDSHLSDALCFCDMNTTPDGTPTNPVDRINEIAGRYGPESLIGTFIRRAEPEILGCTVRVLERLAIVKRQPT
;
A
#
# COMPACT_ATOMS: atom_id res chain seq x y z
N MET A 1 -9.84 -4.70 5.56
CA MET A 1 -9.90 -3.37 6.21
C MET A 1 -10.85 -2.43 5.48
N GLU A 2 -10.62 -1.99 4.22
CA GLU A 2 -11.63 -1.18 3.51
C GLU A 2 -12.85 -2.01 3.09
N ALA A 3 -12.64 -3.17 2.46
CA ALA A 3 -13.73 -4.09 2.10
C ALA A 3 -14.62 -4.41 3.32
N GLU A 4 -14.00 -4.68 4.46
CA GLU A 4 -14.68 -4.87 5.74
C GLU A 4 -15.48 -3.64 6.18
N ALA A 5 -14.89 -2.44 6.10
CA ALA A 5 -15.60 -1.20 6.44
C ALA A 5 -16.75 -0.86 5.48
N ARG A 6 -16.75 -1.45 4.28
CA ARG A 6 -17.84 -1.37 3.30
C ARG A 6 -18.82 -2.55 3.36
N GLY A 7 -18.58 -3.54 4.21
CA GLY A 7 -19.39 -4.76 4.29
C GLY A 7 -19.21 -5.74 3.12
N LEU A 8 -18.17 -5.56 2.30
CA LEU A 8 -17.91 -6.33 1.07
C LEU A 8 -16.79 -7.37 1.24
N ARG A 9 -16.40 -7.67 2.48
CA ARG A 9 -15.25 -8.54 2.73
C ARG A 9 -15.46 -9.94 2.15
N ASP A 10 -16.56 -10.58 2.50
CA ASP A 10 -16.80 -11.98 2.13
C ASP A 10 -16.98 -12.12 0.63
N GLU A 11 -17.75 -11.23 0.00
CA GLU A 11 -17.95 -11.19 -1.46
C GLU A 11 -16.63 -11.03 -2.21
N LEU A 12 -15.76 -10.10 -1.78
CA LEU A 12 -14.47 -9.87 -2.44
C LEU A 12 -13.45 -10.97 -2.15
N GLU A 13 -13.46 -11.58 -0.96
CA GLU A 13 -12.58 -12.72 -0.65
C GLU A 13 -12.99 -13.99 -1.41
N GLU A 14 -14.28 -14.15 -1.72
CA GLU A 14 -14.80 -15.25 -2.56
C GLU A 14 -14.42 -15.07 -4.03
N GLU A 15 -14.61 -13.87 -4.58
CA GLU A 15 -14.35 -13.60 -6.01
C GLU A 15 -12.85 -13.43 -6.30
N PHE A 16 -12.11 -12.78 -5.40
CA PHE A 16 -10.71 -12.40 -5.58
C PHE A 16 -9.82 -13.03 -4.51
N PRO A 17 -9.35 -14.28 -4.73
CA PRO A 17 -8.41 -14.92 -3.83
C PRO A 17 -7.13 -14.08 -3.70
N ARG A 18 -6.51 -14.09 -2.52
CA ARG A 18 -5.30 -13.32 -2.29
C ARG A 18 -4.15 -13.80 -3.17
N GLU A 19 -3.55 -12.84 -3.87
CA GLU A 19 -2.32 -13.01 -4.63
C GLU A 19 -1.12 -13.35 -3.74
N ASP A 20 -0.04 -13.80 -4.37
CA ASP A 20 1.23 -14.02 -3.72
C ASP A 20 1.69 -12.77 -2.94
N SER A 21 2.18 -12.99 -1.72
CA SER A 21 2.54 -11.91 -0.80
C SER A 21 3.58 -10.93 -1.37
N HIS A 22 4.50 -11.42 -2.20
CA HIS A 22 5.53 -10.60 -2.83
C HIS A 22 4.98 -9.72 -3.97
N LEU A 23 3.97 -10.19 -4.71
CA LEU A 23 3.30 -9.39 -5.75
C LEU A 23 2.47 -8.28 -5.10
N SER A 24 1.71 -8.62 -4.06
CA SER A 24 0.94 -7.63 -3.27
C SER A 24 1.85 -6.56 -2.67
N ASP A 25 2.99 -6.95 -2.10
CA ASP A 25 4.02 -6.02 -1.61
C ASP A 25 4.49 -5.07 -2.71
N ALA A 26 4.80 -5.60 -3.90
CA ALA A 26 5.32 -4.82 -5.02
C ALA A 26 4.28 -3.81 -5.57
N LEU A 27 3.02 -4.23 -5.71
CA LEU A 27 1.93 -3.35 -6.15
C LEU A 27 1.69 -2.22 -5.15
N CYS A 28 1.62 -2.54 -3.86
CA CYS A 28 1.49 -1.55 -2.79
C CYS A 28 2.68 -0.58 -2.79
N PHE A 29 3.91 -1.08 -2.94
CA PHE A 29 5.10 -0.24 -3.03
C PHE A 29 5.03 0.71 -4.23
N CYS A 30 4.65 0.24 -5.42
CA CYS A 30 4.53 1.09 -6.61
C CYS A 30 3.48 2.20 -6.44
N ASP A 31 2.31 1.87 -5.92
CA ASP A 31 1.23 2.82 -5.65
C ASP A 31 1.65 3.89 -4.62
N MET A 32 2.26 3.45 -3.52
CA MET A 32 2.60 4.33 -2.40
C MET A 32 3.89 5.13 -2.59
N ASN A 33 4.68 4.83 -3.63
CA ASN A 33 5.86 5.61 -4.03
C ASN A 33 5.62 6.46 -5.28
N THR A 34 4.37 6.58 -5.73
CA THR A 34 4.00 7.38 -6.91
C THR A 34 2.85 8.34 -6.58
N THR A 35 2.97 9.60 -6.99
CA THR A 35 1.89 10.59 -6.87
C THR A 35 0.79 10.32 -7.91
N PRO A 36 -0.39 10.97 -7.81
CA PRO A 36 -1.45 10.81 -8.82
C PRO A 36 -0.99 11.24 -10.22
N ASP A 37 -0.05 12.19 -10.29
CA ASP A 37 0.51 12.71 -11.53
C ASP A 37 1.69 11.87 -12.05
N GLY A 38 1.97 10.72 -11.42
CA GLY A 38 3.02 9.80 -11.84
C GLY A 38 4.44 10.20 -11.40
N THR A 39 4.58 11.16 -10.49
CA THR A 39 5.90 11.59 -10.00
C THR A 39 6.36 10.73 -8.81
N PRO A 40 7.68 10.49 -8.65
CA PRO A 40 8.18 9.77 -7.48
C PRO A 40 7.85 10.48 -6.17
N THR A 41 7.49 9.71 -5.15
CA THR A 41 7.30 10.16 -3.77
C THR A 41 7.78 9.08 -2.80
N ASN A 42 7.56 9.25 -1.50
CA ASN A 42 7.75 8.22 -0.49
C ASN A 42 6.42 7.89 0.23
N PRO A 43 6.31 6.71 0.84
CA PRO A 43 5.04 6.26 1.43
C PRO A 43 4.53 7.17 2.55
N VAL A 44 5.42 7.79 3.34
CA VAL A 44 5.03 8.66 4.46
C VAL A 44 4.35 9.92 3.92
N ASP A 45 4.98 10.58 2.94
CA ASP A 45 4.40 11.76 2.30
C ASP A 45 3.09 11.41 1.58
N ARG A 46 3.04 10.26 0.91
CA ARG A 46 1.83 9.78 0.23
C ARG A 46 0.67 9.53 1.20
N ILE A 47 0.93 8.90 2.36
CA ILE A 47 -0.09 8.68 3.40
C ILE A 47 -0.61 10.00 3.95
N ASN A 48 0.29 10.95 4.26
CA ASN A 48 -0.09 12.26 4.79
C ASN A 48 -0.89 13.07 3.77
N GLU A 49 -0.52 12.98 2.50
CA GLU A 49 -1.22 13.61 1.39
C GLU A 49 -2.64 13.04 1.22
N ILE A 50 -2.79 11.71 1.19
CA ILE A 50 -4.11 11.05 1.12
C ILE A 50 -4.96 11.42 2.35
N ALA A 51 -4.39 11.35 3.56
CA ALA A 51 -5.10 11.71 4.79
C ALA A 51 -5.55 13.18 4.79
N GLY A 52 -4.71 14.09 4.28
CA GLY A 52 -5.04 15.51 4.14
C GLY A 52 -6.12 15.77 3.09
N ARG A 53 -6.07 15.07 1.95
CA ARG A 53 -7.03 15.23 0.83
C ARG A 53 -8.45 14.84 1.23
N TYR A 54 -8.62 13.75 1.97
CA TYR A 54 -9.95 13.24 2.34
C TYR A 54 -10.41 13.65 3.75
N GLY A 55 -9.48 14.03 4.63
CA GLY A 55 -9.78 14.42 6.02
C GLY A 55 -10.04 13.23 6.96
N PRO A 56 -9.91 13.42 8.28
CA PRO A 56 -9.93 12.33 9.27
C PRO A 56 -11.30 11.63 9.40
N GLU A 57 -12.39 12.36 9.20
CA GLU A 57 -13.77 11.83 9.30
C GLU A 57 -14.18 11.00 8.08
N SER A 58 -13.39 11.04 7.00
CA SER A 58 -13.66 10.21 5.84
C SER A 58 -13.25 8.77 6.10
N LEU A 59 -13.98 7.84 5.48
CA LEU A 59 -13.61 6.43 5.47
C LEU A 59 -12.17 6.23 4.97
N ILE A 60 -11.77 6.99 3.95
CA ILE A 60 -10.43 6.91 3.34
C ILE A 60 -9.36 7.42 4.31
N GLY A 61 -9.59 8.55 4.97
CA GLY A 61 -8.66 9.12 5.95
C GLY A 61 -8.46 8.21 7.17
N THR A 62 -9.54 7.59 7.66
CA THR A 62 -9.46 6.57 8.72
C THR A 62 -8.72 5.32 8.22
N PHE A 63 -9.04 4.85 7.01
CA PHE A 63 -8.44 3.66 6.43
C PHE A 63 -6.93 3.82 6.19
N ILE A 64 -6.49 4.91 5.57
CA ILE A 64 -5.09 5.10 5.23
C ILE A 64 -4.21 5.17 6.49
N ARG A 65 -4.72 5.76 7.59
CA ARG A 65 -4.05 5.78 8.88
C ARG A 65 -3.98 4.40 9.52
N ARG A 66 -5.04 3.60 9.43
CA ARG A 66 -5.03 2.22 9.93
C ARG A 66 -4.10 1.33 9.10
N ALA A 67 -3.98 1.57 7.81
CA ALA A 67 -3.14 0.81 6.88
C ALA A 67 -1.65 1.20 6.91
N GLU A 68 -1.30 2.36 7.49
CA GLU A 68 0.06 2.92 7.52
C GLU A 68 1.14 1.90 7.93
N PRO A 69 1.01 1.12 9.02
CA PRO A 69 2.04 0.14 9.39
C PRO A 69 2.30 -0.92 8.31
N GLU A 70 1.23 -1.39 7.65
CA GLU A 70 1.36 -2.40 6.60
C GLU A 70 1.98 -1.81 5.33
N ILE A 71 1.57 -0.61 4.93
CA ILE A 71 2.13 0.10 3.77
C ILE A 71 3.65 0.32 3.94
N LEU A 72 4.07 0.76 5.13
CA LEU A 72 5.48 0.93 5.45
C LEU A 72 6.20 -0.42 5.47
N GLY A 73 5.57 -1.45 6.02
CA GLY A 73 6.08 -2.83 6.02
C GLY A 73 6.32 -3.38 4.60
N CYS A 74 5.33 -3.25 3.70
CA CYS A 74 5.46 -3.62 2.28
C CYS A 74 6.68 -2.93 1.65
N THR A 75 6.84 -1.63 1.91
CA THR A 75 7.94 -0.84 1.35
C THR A 75 9.30 -1.36 1.80
N VAL A 76 9.46 -1.63 3.10
CA VAL A 76 10.70 -2.20 3.64
C VAL A 76 11.01 -3.54 2.97
N ARG A 77 10.04 -4.46 2.93
CA ARG A 77 10.24 -5.80 2.35
C ARG A 77 10.64 -5.72 0.87
N VAL A 78 10.07 -4.81 0.09
CA VAL A 78 10.44 -4.60 -1.32
C VAL A 78 11.87 -4.07 -1.44
N LEU A 79 12.22 -3.04 -0.67
CA LEU A 79 13.56 -2.44 -0.71
C LEU A 79 14.64 -3.45 -0.29
N GLU A 80 14.38 -4.31 0.69
CA GLU A 80 15.28 -5.39 1.11
C GLU A 80 15.50 -6.39 -0.03
N ARG A 81 14.43 -6.85 -0.69
CA ARG A 81 14.53 -7.76 -1.86
C ARG A 81 15.32 -7.13 -3.00
N LEU A 82 15.06 -5.85 -3.32
CA LEU A 82 15.81 -5.11 -4.33
C LEU A 82 17.29 -4.98 -3.99
N ALA A 83 17.61 -4.74 -2.71
CA ALA A 83 18.99 -4.67 -2.25
C ALA A 83 19.71 -6.01 -2.38
N ILE A 84 19.03 -7.14 -2.14
CA ILE A 84 19.58 -8.48 -2.35
C ILE A 84 19.93 -8.69 -3.82
N VAL A 85 18.99 -8.41 -4.73
CA VAL A 85 19.21 -8.57 -6.19
C VAL A 85 20.35 -7.68 -6.68
N LYS A 86 20.42 -6.41 -6.25
CA LYS A 86 21.50 -5.49 -6.63
C LYS A 86 22.89 -5.93 -6.12
N ARG A 87 22.95 -6.74 -5.06
CA ARG A 87 24.21 -7.25 -4.49
C ARG A 87 24.68 -8.55 -5.15
N GLN A 88 23.85 -9.22 -5.94
CA GLN A 88 24.28 -10.40 -6.69
C GLN A 88 25.18 -9.96 -7.86
N PRO A 89 26.44 -10.44 -7.94
CA PRO A 89 27.27 -10.17 -9.10
C PRO A 89 26.65 -10.85 -10.33
N THR A 90 26.53 -10.10 -11.42
CA THR A 90 26.13 -10.59 -12.75
C THR A 90 27.16 -11.53 -13.35
#